data_AF-A0AA88XU90-F1
#
_entry.id   AF-A0AA88XU90-F1
#
_cell.length_a   1.000
_cell.length_b   1.000
_cell.length_c   1.000
_cell.angle_alpha   90.00
_cell.angle_beta   90.00
_cell.angle_gamma   90.00
#
_symmetry.space_group_name_H-M   'P 1'
#
loop_
_entity.id
_entity.type
_entity.pdbx_description
1 polymer ?
#
loop_
_entity_poly.entity_id
_entity_poly.type
_entity_poly.pdbx_seq_one_letter_code
_entity_poly.pdbx_strand_id
1 'polypeptide(L)'
;MCRTTKDGRYLIPDDVFVISTKNSKVDISSDIVQHFSDYKSATSFSINAHANGFIDDVLDIGGSFSTEYQSIKENQINNKAVTARVQDRYPRYRAGLQPNVKLAKDFKKRILSVAAHLIFGRKRTAAFETQLLIREFGTHVLTSVDAGATILKIDHLDRTQYEQSKLSKFQMSLSASVGFPGILCASLTAQYSKDSANLDSY
;
A
#
# COMPACT_ATOMS: atom_id res chain seq x y z
N MET A 1 9.54 -17.99 23.91
CA MET A 1 9.36 -17.09 25.08
C MET A 1 8.05 -16.32 24.88
N CYS A 2 7.41 -15.84 25.95
CA CYS A 2 6.21 -15.00 25.86
C CYS A 2 6.62 -13.52 25.73
N ARG A 3 7.26 -13.15 24.60
CA ARG A 3 7.70 -11.78 24.38
C ARG A 3 6.50 -10.87 24.12
N THR A 4 6.58 -9.62 24.58
CA THR A 4 5.57 -8.60 24.33
C THR A 4 6.18 -7.38 23.63
N THR A 5 5.32 -6.53 23.10
CA THR A 5 5.69 -5.16 22.72
C THR A 5 6.25 -4.39 23.93
N LYS A 6 7.04 -3.33 23.68
CA LYS A 6 7.65 -2.52 24.75
C LYS A 6 6.63 -1.89 25.70
N ASP A 7 5.42 -1.64 25.23
CA ASP A 7 4.30 -1.11 26.01
C ASP A 7 3.43 -2.21 26.66
N GLY A 8 3.79 -3.48 26.51
CA GLY A 8 3.13 -4.61 27.16
C GLY A 8 1.74 -4.97 26.62
N ARG A 9 1.30 -4.35 25.52
CA ARG A 9 -0.08 -4.50 25.01
C ARG A 9 -0.31 -5.73 24.15
N TYR A 10 0.72 -6.19 23.44
CA TYR A 10 0.59 -7.31 22.50
C TYR A 10 1.70 -8.34 22.70
N LEU A 11 1.36 -9.61 22.55
CA LEU A 11 2.33 -10.70 22.43
C LEU A 11 2.95 -10.68 21.04
N ILE A 12 4.26 -10.92 20.97
CA ILE A 12 5.03 -10.94 19.71
C ILE A 12 5.73 -12.29 19.55
N PRO A 13 5.76 -12.86 18.33
CA PRO A 13 6.54 -14.06 18.05
C PRO A 13 8.04 -13.86 18.32
N ASP A 14 8.73 -14.94 18.66
CA ASP A 14 10.17 -14.89 18.99
C ASP A 14 11.04 -14.43 17.81
N ASP A 15 10.61 -14.69 16.57
CA ASP A 15 11.32 -14.37 15.32
C ASP A 15 10.99 -12.98 14.76
N VAL A 16 10.24 -12.17 15.50
CA VAL A 16 9.80 -10.82 15.10
C VAL A 16 10.37 -9.78 16.05
N PHE A 17 10.76 -8.63 15.52
CA PHE A 17 11.02 -7.42 16.32
C PHE A 17 9.91 -6.39 16.05
N VAL A 18 9.58 -5.61 17.08
CA VAL A 18 8.56 -4.55 16.97
C VAL A 18 9.13 -3.24 17.48
N ILE A 19 8.97 -2.20 16.66
CA ILE A 19 9.31 -0.82 16.99
C ILE A 19 8.00 -0.06 17.13
N SER A 20 7.77 0.58 18.29
CA SER A 20 6.62 1.46 18.46
C SER A 20 6.90 2.79 17.78
N THR A 21 6.01 3.17 16.87
CA THR A 21 6.01 4.49 16.24
C THR A 21 5.48 5.48 17.26
N LYS A 22 6.37 6.30 17.84
CA LYS A 22 6.01 7.31 18.86
C LYS A 22 5.40 8.59 18.26
N ASN A 23 5.22 8.65 16.95
CA ASN A 23 4.61 9.81 16.32
C ASN A 23 3.13 9.85 16.71
N SER A 24 2.77 10.87 17.49
CA SER A 24 1.38 11.26 17.70
C SER A 24 0.83 12.07 16.52
N LYS A 25 1.66 12.29 15.49
CA LYS A 25 1.29 12.98 14.26
C LYS A 25 0.56 12.01 13.36
N VAL A 26 -0.68 12.39 13.11
CA VAL A 26 -1.55 11.80 12.10
C VAL A 26 -1.00 12.16 10.73
N ASP A 27 -0.75 11.17 9.88
CA ASP A 27 -0.28 11.40 8.52
C ASP A 27 -1.50 11.64 7.63
N ILE A 28 -1.75 12.91 7.33
CA ILE A 28 -2.89 13.37 6.54
C ILE A 28 -2.39 13.71 5.14
N SER A 29 -3.05 13.19 4.11
CA SER A 29 -2.74 13.53 2.72
C SER A 29 -4.00 13.67 1.86
N SER A 30 -3.87 14.45 0.79
CA SER A 30 -4.94 14.74 -0.14
C SER A 30 -4.36 14.90 -1.54
N ASP A 31 -4.78 14.06 -2.48
CA ASP A 31 -4.19 13.96 -3.82
C ASP A 31 -5.28 13.85 -4.90
N ILE A 32 -4.96 14.30 -6.12
CA ILE A 32 -5.76 13.99 -7.32
C ILE A 32 -4.94 13.09 -8.25
N VAL A 33 -5.48 11.90 -8.51
CA VAL A 33 -4.95 10.91 -9.43
C VAL A 33 -5.68 11.06 -10.76
N GLN A 34 -4.99 11.65 -11.75
CA GLN A 34 -5.55 11.96 -13.06
C GLN A 34 -5.60 10.74 -14.00
N HIS A 35 -4.70 9.77 -13.78
CA HIS A 35 -4.61 8.55 -14.57
C HIS A 35 -4.38 7.35 -13.65
N PHE A 36 -5.06 6.24 -13.93
CA PHE A 36 -5.06 5.05 -13.07
C PHE A 36 -3.68 4.39 -12.96
N SER A 37 -2.78 4.62 -13.92
CA SER A 37 -1.38 4.17 -13.84
C SER A 37 -0.62 4.82 -12.70
N ASP A 38 -0.98 6.04 -12.32
CA ASP A 38 -0.27 6.79 -11.28
C ASP A 38 -0.81 6.48 -9.88
N TYR A 39 -1.79 5.57 -9.80
CA TYR A 39 -2.42 5.20 -8.56
C TYR A 39 -1.49 4.37 -7.68
N LYS A 40 -1.28 4.84 -6.45
CA LYS A 40 -0.44 4.19 -5.43
C LYS A 40 -1.34 3.59 -4.36
N SER A 41 -1.32 2.28 -4.18
CA SER A 41 -2.15 1.61 -3.15
C SER A 41 -1.89 2.16 -1.76
N ALA A 42 -2.95 2.45 -0.99
CA ALA A 42 -2.82 3.04 0.34
C ALA A 42 -2.20 2.08 1.37
N THR A 43 -2.32 0.76 1.17
CA THR A 43 -1.91 -0.26 2.14
C THR A 43 -0.68 -1.07 1.69
N SER A 44 -0.42 -1.13 0.39
CA SER A 44 0.62 -2.01 -0.17
C SER A 44 1.63 -1.27 -1.05
N PHE A 45 1.68 0.07 -0.97
CA PHE A 45 2.54 0.93 -1.80
C PHE A 45 4.00 0.44 -1.88
N SER A 46 4.65 0.19 -0.74
CA SER A 46 6.07 -0.17 -0.69
C SER A 46 6.38 -1.55 -1.26
N ILE A 47 5.40 -2.45 -1.27
CA ILE A 47 5.53 -3.79 -1.84
C ILE A 47 5.36 -3.70 -3.36
N ASN A 48 4.34 -2.97 -3.82
CA ASN A 48 4.06 -2.80 -5.24
C ASN A 48 5.22 -2.06 -5.94
N ALA A 49 5.76 -1.02 -5.32
CA ALA A 49 6.90 -0.27 -5.88
C ALA A 49 8.17 -1.13 -6.03
N HIS A 50 8.39 -2.10 -5.14
CA HIS A 50 9.54 -3.03 -5.24
C HIS A 50 9.29 -4.24 -6.14
N ALA A 51 8.02 -4.64 -6.36
CA ALA A 51 7.68 -5.72 -7.28
C ALA A 51 8.11 -5.42 -8.73
N ASN A 52 8.27 -4.14 -9.04
CA ASN A 52 8.74 -3.64 -10.34
C ASN A 52 10.20 -3.99 -10.64
N GLY A 53 10.97 -4.47 -9.66
CA GLY A 53 12.38 -4.84 -9.84
C GLY A 53 12.65 -6.29 -10.25
N PHE A 54 11.65 -7.19 -10.27
CA PHE A 54 11.85 -8.61 -10.59
C PHE A 54 11.58 -8.97 -12.06
N ILE A 55 10.91 -8.10 -12.81
CA ILE A 55 10.65 -8.27 -14.24
C ILE A 55 11.05 -6.94 -14.88
N ASP A 56 12.33 -6.83 -15.24
CA ASP A 56 12.99 -5.73 -15.97
C ASP A 56 12.00 -4.77 -16.66
N ASP A 57 11.90 -3.53 -16.18
CA ASP A 57 11.49 -2.25 -16.81
C ASP A 57 10.33 -2.20 -17.84
N VAL A 58 9.59 -3.28 -18.07
CA VAL A 58 8.68 -3.41 -19.23
C VAL A 58 7.21 -3.39 -18.80
N LEU A 59 6.86 -3.80 -17.57
CA LEU A 59 5.47 -3.81 -17.11
C LEU A 59 5.34 -3.55 -15.59
N ASP A 60 4.80 -2.39 -15.23
CA ASP A 60 4.35 -2.11 -13.86
C ASP A 60 3.05 -2.89 -13.57
N ILE A 61 3.22 -4.13 -13.10
CA ILE A 61 2.10 -5.02 -12.71
C ILE A 61 1.87 -5.04 -11.19
N GLY A 62 2.67 -4.29 -10.43
CA GLY A 62 2.61 -4.25 -8.97
C GLY A 62 1.24 -3.80 -8.47
N GLY A 63 0.38 -4.75 -8.07
CA GLY A 63 -0.95 -4.46 -7.53
C GLY A 63 -2.00 -4.07 -8.58
N SER A 64 -1.73 -4.21 -9.88
CA SER A 64 -2.67 -3.86 -10.96
C SER A 64 -3.92 -4.75 -10.99
N PHE A 65 -3.87 -5.94 -10.41
CA PHE A 65 -5.01 -6.85 -10.26
C PHE A 65 -5.73 -6.69 -8.91
N SER A 66 -5.33 -5.72 -8.07
CA SER A 66 -6.05 -5.44 -6.83
C SER A 66 -7.43 -4.86 -7.10
N THR A 67 -8.38 -5.13 -6.20
CA THR A 67 -9.74 -4.57 -6.28
C THR A 67 -9.73 -3.04 -6.28
N GLU A 68 -8.84 -2.43 -5.49
CA GLU A 68 -8.63 -0.98 -5.42
C GLU A 68 -8.21 -0.40 -6.78
N TYR A 69 -7.18 -0.98 -7.41
CA TYR A 69 -6.70 -0.53 -8.72
C TYR A 69 -7.75 -0.74 -9.82
N GLN A 70 -8.40 -1.91 -9.84
CA GLN A 70 -9.42 -2.23 -10.85
C GLN A 70 -10.63 -1.30 -10.74
N SER A 71 -11.11 -1.03 -9.52
CA SER A 71 -12.21 -0.10 -9.28
C SER A 71 -11.87 1.32 -9.77
N ILE A 72 -10.64 1.79 -9.52
CA ILE A 72 -10.21 3.12 -9.97
C ILE A 72 -10.11 3.17 -11.48
N LYS A 73 -9.47 2.17 -12.10
CA LYS A 73 -9.34 2.07 -13.55
C LYS A 73 -10.70 2.04 -14.23
N GLU A 74 -11.63 1.23 -13.72
CA GLU A 74 -13.00 1.13 -14.25
C GLU A 74 -13.72 2.48 -14.17
N ASN A 75 -13.70 3.16 -13.03
CA ASN A 75 -14.35 4.45 -12.88
C ASN A 75 -13.72 5.54 -13.75
N GLN A 76 -12.39 5.57 -13.88
CA GLN A 76 -11.72 6.55 -14.74
C GLN A 76 -12.02 6.34 -16.22
N ILE A 77 -12.10 5.08 -16.68
CA ILE A 77 -12.36 4.74 -18.08
C ILE A 77 -13.85 4.89 -18.41
N ASN A 78 -14.72 4.23 -17.65
CA ASN A 78 -16.15 4.14 -17.96
C ASN A 78 -16.87 5.47 -17.70
N ASN A 79 -16.55 6.13 -16.58
CA ASN A 79 -17.23 7.36 -16.17
C ASN A 79 -16.45 8.61 -16.57
N LYS A 80 -15.34 8.48 -17.32
CA LYS A 80 -14.45 9.58 -17.68
C LYS A 80 -14.13 10.46 -16.47
N ALA A 81 -13.71 9.83 -15.39
CA ALA A 81 -13.49 10.50 -14.11
C ALA A 81 -12.00 10.69 -13.80
N VAL A 82 -11.69 11.68 -12.97
CA VAL A 82 -10.44 11.74 -12.20
C VAL A 82 -10.73 11.28 -10.78
N THR A 83 -9.69 10.80 -10.06
CA THR A 83 -9.87 10.26 -8.72
C THR A 83 -9.29 11.21 -7.68
N ALA A 84 -10.14 11.73 -6.80
CA ALA A 84 -9.72 12.47 -5.63
C ALA A 84 -9.57 11.51 -4.45
N ARG A 85 -8.43 11.57 -3.78
CA ARG A 85 -8.10 10.71 -2.65
C ARG A 85 -7.78 11.55 -1.44
N VAL A 86 -8.43 11.23 -0.33
CA VAL A 86 -8.14 11.83 0.98
C VAL A 86 -7.81 10.70 1.95
N GLN A 87 -6.65 10.77 2.58
CA GLN A 87 -6.16 9.73 3.45
C GLN A 87 -5.80 10.28 4.82
N ASP A 88 -6.15 9.48 5.83
CA ASP A 88 -5.73 9.60 7.20
C ASP A 88 -4.98 8.33 7.60
N ARG A 89 -3.76 8.43 8.12
CA ARG A 89 -2.96 7.27 8.53
C ARG A 89 -2.42 7.43 9.96
N TYR A 90 -2.66 6.39 10.75
CA TYR A 90 -2.29 6.25 12.16
C TYR A 90 -1.34 5.05 12.34
N PRO A 91 -0.07 5.15 11.91
CA PRO A 91 0.89 4.08 12.12
C PRO A 91 1.24 3.96 13.61
N ARG A 92 1.12 2.75 14.17
CA ARG A 92 1.33 2.52 15.61
C ARG A 92 2.57 1.68 15.90
N TYR A 93 2.80 0.64 15.12
CA TYR A 93 3.95 -0.23 15.24
C TYR A 93 4.54 -0.53 13.88
N ARG A 94 5.84 -0.71 13.83
CA ARG A 94 6.51 -1.38 12.71
C ARG A 94 7.03 -2.71 13.21
N ALA A 95 6.53 -3.80 12.64
CA ALA A 95 6.97 -5.16 12.93
C ALA A 95 7.84 -5.66 11.79
N GLY A 96 8.93 -6.36 12.10
CA GLY A 96 9.85 -6.91 11.11
C GLY A 96 10.37 -8.28 11.50
N LEU A 97 10.72 -9.07 10.50
CA LEU A 97 11.35 -10.37 10.66
C LEU A 97 12.80 -10.22 11.11
N GLN A 98 13.24 -11.07 12.03
CA GLN A 98 14.67 -11.16 12.38
C GLN A 98 15.46 -11.85 11.26
N PRO A 99 16.78 -11.61 11.12
CA PRO A 99 17.58 -12.17 10.02
C PRO A 99 17.64 -13.71 9.98
N ASN A 100 17.38 -14.39 11.09
CA ASN A 100 17.51 -15.84 11.27
C ASN A 100 16.16 -16.59 11.30
N VAL A 101 15.09 -16.00 10.75
CA VAL A 101 13.76 -16.64 10.70
C VAL A 101 13.84 -17.95 9.92
N LYS A 102 13.25 -19.00 10.50
CA LYS A 102 13.16 -20.31 9.87
C LYS A 102 11.99 -20.35 8.89
N LEU A 103 12.17 -21.06 7.78
CA LEU A 103 11.08 -21.34 6.85
C LEU A 103 9.98 -22.15 7.55
N ALA A 104 8.73 -21.82 7.23
CA ALA A 104 7.58 -22.62 7.64
C ALA A 104 7.75 -24.07 7.17
N LYS A 105 7.36 -25.03 8.02
CA LYS A 105 7.56 -26.46 7.74
C LYS A 105 6.96 -26.88 6.41
N ASP A 106 5.76 -26.41 6.09
CA ASP A 106 5.05 -26.81 4.87
C ASP A 106 5.64 -26.16 3.62
N PHE A 107 6.07 -24.90 3.69
CA PHE A 107 6.83 -24.26 2.62
C PHE A 107 8.14 -25.01 2.34
N LYS A 108 8.88 -25.38 3.40
CA LYS A 108 10.10 -26.18 3.27
C LYS A 108 9.82 -27.54 2.60
N LYS A 109 8.75 -28.24 2.99
CA LYS A 109 8.36 -29.52 2.36
C LYS A 109 8.08 -29.34 0.86
N ARG A 110 7.35 -28.29 0.46
CA ARG A 110 7.06 -28.00 -0.95
C ARG A 110 8.33 -27.78 -1.76
N ILE A 111 9.27 -26.99 -1.25
CA ILE A 111 10.57 -26.77 -1.92
C ILE A 111 11.35 -28.08 -2.06
N LEU A 112 11.40 -28.89 -1.01
CA LEU A 112 12.10 -30.18 -1.05
C LEU A 112 11.47 -31.15 -2.07
N SER A 113 10.15 -31.13 -2.23
CA SER A 113 9.45 -31.91 -3.27
C SER A 113 9.88 -31.49 -4.68
N VAL A 114 9.88 -30.17 -4.95
CA VAL A 114 10.34 -29.61 -6.23
C VAL A 114 11.80 -30.00 -6.50
N ALA A 115 12.68 -29.88 -5.50
CA ALA A 115 14.07 -30.26 -5.62
C ALA A 115 14.25 -31.76 -5.93
N ALA A 116 13.47 -32.63 -5.30
CA ALA A 116 13.49 -34.06 -5.59
C ALA A 116 13.11 -34.34 -7.06
N HIS A 117 12.05 -33.71 -7.58
CA HIS A 117 11.66 -33.87 -8.99
C HIS A 117 12.77 -33.41 -9.94
N LEU A 118 13.50 -32.33 -9.60
CA LEU A 118 14.64 -31.87 -10.40
C LEU A 118 15.79 -32.89 -10.42
N ILE A 119 16.15 -33.45 -9.26
CA ILE A 119 17.21 -34.46 -9.14
C ILE A 119 16.88 -35.71 -9.98
N PHE A 120 15.62 -36.13 -9.99
CA PHE A 120 15.17 -37.29 -10.77
C PHE A 120 14.81 -36.96 -12.23
N GLY A 121 15.17 -35.78 -12.74
CA GLY A 121 14.95 -35.40 -14.14
C GLY A 121 13.50 -35.10 -14.54
N ARG A 122 12.57 -35.02 -13.57
CA ARG A 122 11.13 -34.79 -13.78
C ARG A 122 10.80 -33.31 -13.93
N LYS A 123 11.37 -32.67 -14.95
CA LYS A 123 11.31 -31.20 -15.17
C LYS A 123 9.89 -30.66 -15.29
N ARG A 124 8.98 -31.36 -15.99
CA ARG A 124 7.58 -30.92 -16.15
C ARG A 124 6.83 -30.91 -14.82
N THR A 125 7.01 -31.95 -14.00
CA THR A 125 6.40 -32.03 -12.67
C THR A 125 6.97 -30.97 -11.73
N ALA A 126 8.29 -30.75 -11.75
CA ALA A 126 8.91 -29.68 -10.98
C ALA A 126 8.36 -28.30 -11.34
N ALA A 127 8.19 -28.01 -12.64
CA ALA A 127 7.61 -26.75 -13.10
C ALA A 127 6.16 -26.56 -12.63
N PHE A 128 5.34 -27.61 -12.75
CA PHE A 128 3.95 -27.59 -12.28
C PHE A 128 3.86 -27.37 -10.76
N GLU A 129 4.63 -28.12 -9.95
CA GLU A 129 4.65 -27.94 -8.49
C GLU A 129 5.16 -26.55 -8.08
N THR A 130 6.08 -25.96 -8.85
CA THR A 130 6.56 -24.60 -8.62
C THR A 130 5.46 -23.56 -8.86
N GLN A 131 4.66 -23.73 -9.92
CA GLN A 131 3.50 -22.86 -10.16
C GLN A 131 2.46 -22.98 -9.03
N LEU A 132 2.22 -24.19 -8.52
CA LEU A 132 1.35 -24.39 -7.37
C LEU A 132 1.91 -23.74 -6.10
N LEU A 133 3.23 -23.77 -5.89
CA LEU A 133 3.89 -23.10 -4.78
C LEU A 133 3.68 -21.58 -4.85
N ILE A 134 3.84 -20.95 -6.01
CA ILE A 134 3.58 -19.51 -6.19
C ILE A 134 2.10 -19.19 -5.96
N ARG A 135 1.18 -20.05 -6.42
CA ARG A 135 -0.26 -19.87 -6.18
C ARG A 135 -0.60 -19.94 -4.68
N GLU A 136 0.04 -20.84 -3.94
CA GLU A 136 -0.24 -21.10 -2.52
C GLU A 136 0.42 -20.06 -1.60
N PHE A 137 1.66 -19.65 -1.87
CA PHE A 137 2.44 -18.78 -0.99
C PHE A 137 2.62 -17.35 -1.52
N GLY A 138 2.15 -17.08 -2.74
CA GLY A 138 2.33 -15.79 -3.41
C GLY A 138 3.72 -15.64 -4.05
N THR A 139 3.96 -14.46 -4.60
CA THR A 139 5.21 -14.10 -5.28
C THR A 139 6.25 -13.45 -4.35
N HIS A 140 5.81 -12.96 -3.18
CA HIS A 140 6.63 -12.17 -2.26
C HIS A 140 6.43 -12.62 -0.81
N VAL A 141 7.43 -12.35 0.03
CA VAL A 141 7.36 -12.53 1.48
C VAL A 141 7.47 -11.18 2.16
N LEU A 142 6.54 -10.88 3.07
CA LEU A 142 6.57 -9.65 3.86
C LEU A 142 7.65 -9.75 4.94
N THR A 143 8.70 -8.94 4.81
CA THR A 143 9.79 -8.87 5.80
C THR A 143 9.54 -7.82 6.87
N SER A 144 8.71 -6.81 6.57
CA SER A 144 8.24 -5.83 7.54
C SER A 144 6.85 -5.32 7.20
N VAL A 145 6.11 -4.92 8.23
CA VAL A 145 4.76 -4.36 8.12
C VAL A 145 4.61 -3.18 9.08
N ASP A 146 3.87 -2.17 8.64
CA ASP A 146 3.42 -1.08 9.50
C ASP A 146 2.01 -1.43 10.00
N ALA A 147 1.86 -1.72 11.29
CA ALA A 147 0.58 -1.95 11.93
C ALA A 147 0.01 -0.64 12.47
N GLY A 148 -1.24 -0.36 12.15
CA GLY A 148 -1.92 0.88 12.50
C GLY A 148 -3.33 0.90 11.95
N ALA A 149 -3.90 2.09 11.81
CA ALA A 149 -5.16 2.31 11.12
C ALA A 149 -4.98 3.28 9.96
N THR A 150 -5.83 3.17 8.95
CA THR A 150 -5.97 4.21 7.93
C THR A 150 -7.43 4.38 7.59
N ILE A 151 -7.86 5.63 7.38
CA ILE A 151 -9.18 5.96 6.88
C ILE A 151 -8.95 6.60 5.52
N LEU A 152 -9.64 6.09 4.50
CA LEU A 152 -9.45 6.51 3.11
C LEU A 152 -10.80 6.91 2.52
N LYS A 153 -10.86 8.09 1.91
CA LYS A 153 -11.94 8.50 1.03
C LYS A 153 -11.43 8.52 -0.40
N ILE A 154 -12.18 7.89 -1.29
CA ILE A 154 -11.92 7.92 -2.73
C ILE A 154 -13.19 8.45 -3.39
N ASP A 155 -13.10 9.62 -3.99
CA ASP A 155 -14.17 10.25 -4.74
C ASP A 155 -13.80 10.26 -6.24
N HIS A 156 -14.78 10.06 -7.10
CA HIS A 156 -14.60 10.15 -8.56
C HIS A 156 -15.27 11.43 -9.06
N LEU A 157 -14.49 12.30 -9.69
CA LEU A 157 -14.93 13.59 -10.21
C LEU A 157 -15.00 13.51 -11.73
N ASP A 158 -16.05 14.07 -12.32
CA ASP A 158 -16.13 14.16 -13.77
C ASP A 158 -14.93 14.93 -14.34
N ARG A 159 -14.28 14.35 -15.36
CA ARG A 159 -13.04 14.91 -15.91
C ARG A 159 -13.25 16.26 -16.59
N THR A 160 -14.38 16.46 -17.26
CA THR A 160 -14.66 17.74 -17.92
C THR A 160 -14.85 18.85 -16.89
N GLN A 161 -15.55 18.55 -15.79
CA GLN A 161 -15.70 19.48 -14.67
C GLN A 161 -14.37 19.78 -13.99
N TYR A 162 -13.51 18.77 -13.82
CA TYR A 162 -12.16 18.94 -13.30
C TYR A 162 -11.33 19.89 -14.19
N GLU A 163 -11.29 19.64 -15.49
CA GLU A 163 -10.51 20.42 -16.46
C GLU A 163 -11.03 21.86 -16.63
N GLN A 164 -12.34 22.09 -16.47
CA GLN A 164 -12.96 23.42 -16.55
C GLN A 164 -12.89 24.21 -15.22
N SER A 165 -12.56 23.54 -14.12
CA SER A 165 -12.52 24.19 -12.81
C SER A 165 -11.39 25.22 -12.73
N LYS A 166 -11.63 26.32 -12.01
CA LYS A 166 -10.59 27.30 -11.66
C LYS A 166 -9.87 26.94 -10.34
N LEU A 167 -10.27 25.84 -9.72
CA LEU A 167 -9.71 25.41 -8.44
C LEU A 167 -8.36 24.76 -8.67
N SER A 168 -7.41 25.01 -7.79
CA SER A 168 -6.16 24.25 -7.80
C SER A 168 -6.43 22.79 -7.43
N LYS A 169 -5.55 21.87 -7.87
CA LYS A 169 -5.64 20.43 -7.52
C LYS A 169 -5.82 20.23 -6.02
N PHE A 170 -5.08 20.99 -5.23
CA PHE A 170 -5.11 20.92 -3.78
C PHE A 170 -6.42 21.48 -3.20
N GLN A 171 -6.95 22.59 -3.72
CA GLN A 171 -8.26 23.11 -3.30
C GLN A 171 -9.40 22.13 -3.59
N MET A 172 -9.32 21.44 -4.72
CA MET A 172 -10.31 20.44 -5.11
C MET A 172 -10.17 19.14 -4.30
N SER A 173 -8.95 18.71 -4.00
CA SER A 173 -8.73 17.56 -3.12
C SER A 173 -9.17 17.87 -1.67
N LEU A 174 -9.02 19.12 -1.23
CA LEU A 174 -9.59 19.65 0.01
C LEU A 174 -11.12 19.64 0.00
N SER A 175 -11.79 20.07 -1.08
CA SER A 175 -13.25 20.05 -1.14
C SER A 175 -13.80 18.62 -1.13
N ALA A 176 -13.08 17.66 -1.71
CA ALA A 176 -13.39 16.24 -1.59
C ALA A 176 -13.27 15.72 -0.14
N SER A 177 -12.53 16.39 0.74
CA SER A 177 -12.47 16.04 2.17
C SER A 177 -13.72 16.46 2.97
N VAL A 178 -14.62 17.25 2.38
CA VAL A 178 -15.89 17.66 3.02
C VAL A 178 -16.74 16.40 3.30
N GLY A 179 -17.27 16.30 4.52
CA GLY A 179 -18.00 15.13 4.99
C GLY A 179 -17.13 13.99 5.55
N PHE A 180 -15.81 14.13 5.48
CA PHE A 180 -14.87 13.26 6.21
C PHE A 180 -14.69 13.78 7.66
N PRO A 181 -14.38 12.95 8.66
CA PRO A 181 -14.36 13.35 10.07
C PRO A 181 -13.57 14.65 10.34
N GLY A 182 -14.20 15.59 11.06
CA GLY A 182 -13.85 17.03 11.06
C GLY A 182 -12.46 17.45 11.54
N ILE A 183 -11.68 16.58 12.19
CA ILE A 183 -10.28 16.85 12.55
C ILE A 183 -9.41 16.96 11.28
N LEU A 184 -9.79 16.24 10.22
CA LEU A 184 -8.99 16.13 9.01
C LEU A 184 -9.18 17.32 8.05
N CYS A 185 -10.43 17.73 7.82
CA CYS A 185 -10.74 18.91 7.00
C CYS A 185 -10.06 20.17 7.59
N ALA A 186 -10.15 20.36 8.91
CA ALA A 186 -9.51 21.50 9.59
C ALA A 186 -7.98 21.45 9.50
N SER A 187 -7.37 20.26 9.63
CA SER A 187 -5.92 20.10 9.54
C SER A 187 -5.39 20.33 8.12
N LEU A 188 -6.07 19.83 7.09
CA LEU A 188 -5.72 20.10 5.69
C LEU A 188 -5.89 21.58 5.32
N THR A 189 -6.97 22.23 5.79
CA THR A 189 -7.17 23.67 5.56
C THR A 189 -6.09 24.49 6.27
N ALA A 190 -5.70 24.11 7.49
CA ALA A 190 -4.60 24.78 8.20
C ALA A 190 -3.24 24.58 7.50
N GLN A 191 -3.00 23.43 6.90
CA GLN A 191 -1.80 23.16 6.11
C GLN A 191 -1.76 24.03 4.85
N TYR A 192 -2.88 24.14 4.15
CA TYR A 192 -3.03 25.05 3.00
C TYR A 192 -2.67 26.49 3.33
N SER A 193 -3.24 27.04 4.40
CA SER A 193 -3.04 28.44 4.77
C SER A 193 -1.58 28.74 5.12
N LYS A 194 -0.84 27.75 5.64
CA LYS A 194 0.60 27.88 5.91
C LYS A 194 1.43 27.84 4.63
N ASP A 195 1.08 26.96 3.69
CA ASP A 195 1.80 26.83 2.42
C ASP A 195 1.56 28.05 1.53
N SER A 196 0.33 28.59 1.50
CA SER A 196 0.02 29.83 0.78
C SER A 196 0.75 31.04 1.38
N ALA A 197 0.77 31.17 2.70
CA ALA A 197 1.45 32.28 3.37
C ALA A 197 2.98 32.27 3.17
N ASN A 198 3.59 31.09 2.97
CA ASN A 198 5.02 31.00 2.62
C ASN A 198 5.28 31.33 1.15
N LEU A 199 4.37 30.98 0.23
CA LEU A 199 4.51 31.31 -1.19
C LEU A 199 4.38 32.81 -1.45
N ASP A 200 3.57 33.52 -0.67
CA ASP A 200 3.41 34.99 -0.74
C ASP A 200 4.61 35.75 -0.14
N SER A 201 5.58 35.04 0.47
CA SER A 201 6.77 35.64 1.11
C SER A 201 8.02 35.69 0.21
N TYR A 202 7.89 35.28 -1.05
CA TYR A 202 8.91 35.32 -2.12
C TYR A 202 8.45 36.17 -3.31
#